data_AF-A0A9X3K225-F1
#
_entry.id   AF-A0A9X3K225-F1
#
_cell.length_a   1.000
_cell.length_b   1.000
_cell.length_c   1.000
_cell.angle_alpha   90.00
_cell.angle_beta   90.00
_cell.angle_gamma   90.00
#
_symmetry.space_group_name_H-M   'P 1'
#
loop_
_entity.id
_entity.type
_entity.pdbx_description
1 polymer ?
#
loop_
_entity_poly.entity_id
_entity_poly.type
_entity_poly.pdbx_seq_one_letter_code
_entity_poly.pdbx_strand_id
1 'polypeptide(L)'
;MIPPQILAAGAAGALLAGFLGGWAVRDWKADSEALSAVNRLIETKDRMQAKVDAKSTAFEAFRASIEPQRAEMHSTIERIYKDVQVPSDCALRPDALGVLELARSRANAATGGQSGEPVPDDPAHPGDRP
;
A
#
# COMPACT_ATOMS: atom_id res chain seq x y z
N MET A 1 8.67 38.17 -68.45
CA MET A 1 8.49 36.72 -68.22
C MET A 1 9.49 36.28 -67.17
N ILE A 2 9.01 35.68 -66.07
CA ILE A 2 9.91 35.16 -65.04
C ILE A 2 10.60 33.91 -65.62
N PRO A 3 11.93 33.80 -65.50
CA PRO A 3 12.63 32.62 -66.00
C PRO A 3 12.15 31.35 -65.27
N PRO A 4 11.91 30.24 -65.97
CA PRO A 4 11.37 29.01 -65.38
C PRO A 4 12.25 28.46 -64.24
N GLN A 5 13.57 28.68 -64.29
CA GLN A 5 14.49 28.31 -63.21
C GLN A 5 14.25 29.05 -61.89
N ILE A 6 13.79 30.31 -61.93
CA ILE A 6 13.50 31.10 -60.72
C ILE A 6 12.20 30.61 -60.07
N LEU A 7 11.19 30.27 -60.88
CA LEU A 7 9.95 29.66 -60.40
C LEU A 7 10.20 28.28 -59.78
N ALA A 8 11.02 27.45 -60.42
CA ALA A 8 11.38 26.14 -59.90
C ALA A 8 12.15 26.23 -58.58
N ALA A 9 13.12 27.15 -58.47
CA ALA A 9 13.87 27.37 -57.23
C ALA A 9 12.98 27.89 -56.09
N GLY A 10 12.04 28.80 -56.38
CA GLY A 10 11.08 29.30 -55.41
C GLY A 10 10.13 28.21 -54.90
N ALA A 11 9.62 27.36 -55.80
CA ALA A 11 8.78 26.22 -55.43
C ALA A 11 9.54 25.19 -54.58
N ALA A 12 10.79 24.88 -54.92
CA ALA A 12 11.64 24.00 -54.14
C ALA A 12 11.92 24.56 -52.73
N GLY A 13 12.21 25.86 -52.62
CA GLY A 13 12.40 26.53 -51.34
C GLY A 13 11.16 26.49 -50.45
N ALA A 14 9.97 26.73 -51.01
CA ALA A 14 8.71 26.67 -50.28
C ALA A 14 8.39 25.24 -49.78
N LEU A 15 8.67 24.22 -50.60
CA LEU A 15 8.50 22.82 -50.20
C LEU A 15 9.44 22.43 -49.05
N LEU A 16 10.71 22.83 -49.12
CA LEU A 16 11.68 22.57 -48.04
C LEU A 16 11.29 23.28 -46.75
N ALA A 17 10.89 24.55 -46.82
CA ALA A 17 10.43 25.30 -45.66
C ALA A 17 9.16 24.69 -45.03
N GLY A 18 8.20 24.26 -45.87
CA GLY A 18 6.99 23.58 -45.42
C GLY A 18 7.27 22.24 -44.77
N PHE A 19 8.22 21.46 -45.32
CA PHE A 19 8.61 20.17 -44.76
C PHE A 19 9.31 20.32 -43.40
N LEU A 20 10.29 21.22 -43.29
CA LEU A 20 11.00 21.47 -42.04
C LEU A 20 10.10 22.08 -40.97
N GLY A 21 9.27 23.06 -41.35
CA GLY A 21 8.29 23.67 -40.45
C GLY A 21 7.23 22.67 -39.97
N GLY A 22 6.73 21.82 -40.87
CA GLY A 22 5.79 20.75 -40.53
C GLY A 22 6.39 19.71 -39.58
N TRP A 23 7.67 19.39 -39.74
CA TRP A 23 8.38 18.46 -38.85
C TRP A 23 8.54 19.05 -37.43
N ALA A 24 8.96 20.32 -37.31
CA ALA A 24 9.12 20.98 -36.01
C ALA A 24 7.78 21.10 -35.25
N VAL A 25 6.68 21.43 -35.93
CA VAL A 25 5.35 21.49 -35.29
C VAL A 25 4.91 20.11 -34.79
N ARG A 26 5.22 19.05 -35.54
CA ARG A 26 4.93 17.67 -35.11
C ARG A 26 5.74 17.29 -33.87
N ASP A 27 7.00 17.69 -33.83
CA ASP A 27 7.91 17.46 -32.69
C ASP A 27 7.40 18.14 -31.42
N TRP A 28 7.06 19.43 -31.48
CA TRP A 28 6.48 20.16 -30.35
C TRP A 28 5.17 19.57 -29.85
N LYS A 29 4.36 19.01 -30.75
CA LYS A 29 3.14 18.31 -30.37
C LYS A 29 3.45 17.02 -29.60
N ALA A 30 4.42 16.24 -30.07
CA ALA A 30 4.84 15.01 -29.40
C ALA A 30 5.39 15.29 -27.99
N ASP A 31 6.22 16.32 -27.84
CA ASP A 31 6.75 16.75 -26.54
C ASP A 31 5.64 17.22 -25.60
N SER A 32 4.67 17.97 -26.11
CA SER A 32 3.52 18.42 -25.32
C SER A 32 2.66 17.25 -24.84
N GLU A 33 2.42 16.25 -25.71
CA GLU A 33 1.70 15.03 -25.35
C GLU A 33 2.46 14.22 -24.29
N ALA A 34 3.78 14.06 -24.45
CA ALA A 34 4.63 13.38 -23.47
C ALA A 34 4.60 14.07 -22.10
N LEU A 35 4.73 15.40 -22.07
CA LEU A 35 4.66 16.18 -20.82
C LEU A 35 3.29 16.04 -20.16
N SER A 36 2.22 16.04 -20.94
CA SER A 36 0.86 15.85 -20.41
C SER A 36 0.67 14.46 -19.79
N ALA A 37 1.29 13.43 -20.35
CA ALA A 37 1.25 12.07 -19.81
C ALA A 37 2.02 11.99 -18.49
N VAL A 38 3.21 12.60 -18.42
CA VAL A 38 4.00 12.67 -17.17
C VAL A 38 3.24 13.41 -16.08
N ASN A 39 2.63 14.55 -16.39
CA ASN A 39 1.84 15.31 -15.42
C ASN A 39 0.67 14.50 -14.85
N ARG A 40 -0.03 13.72 -15.69
CA ARG A 40 -1.10 12.83 -15.22
C ARG A 40 -0.59 11.73 -14.28
N LEU A 41 0.60 11.19 -14.54
CA LEU A 41 1.23 10.20 -13.68
C LEU A 41 1.62 10.80 -12.32
N ILE A 42 2.22 12.01 -12.32
CA ILE A 42 2.56 12.74 -11.10
C ILE A 42 1.29 13.03 -10.30
N GLU A 43 0.25 13.58 -10.92
CA GLU A 43 -1.00 13.89 -10.24
C GLU A 43 -1.66 12.62 -9.64
N THR A 44 -1.62 11.50 -10.36
CA THR A 44 -2.13 10.23 -9.85
C THR A 44 -1.33 9.74 -8.65
N LYS A 45 0.00 9.84 -8.72
CA LYS A 45 0.90 9.50 -7.61
C LYS A 45 0.63 10.38 -6.39
N ASP A 46 0.55 11.69 -6.56
CA ASP A 46 0.30 12.64 -5.48
C ASP A 46 -1.06 12.37 -4.82
N ARG A 47 -2.11 12.10 -5.62
CA ARG A 47 -3.43 11.72 -5.08
C ARG A 47 -3.38 10.42 -4.27
N MET A 48 -2.60 9.44 -4.70
CA MET A 48 -2.46 8.18 -3.97
C MET A 48 -1.64 8.38 -2.69
N GLN A 49 -0.56 9.15 -2.74
CA GLN A 49 0.24 9.51 -1.58
C GLN A 49 -0.59 10.29 -0.56
N ALA A 50 -1.34 11.31 -0.99
CA ALA A 50 -2.22 12.08 -0.11
C ALA A 50 -3.26 11.21 0.63
N LYS A 51 -3.79 10.16 -0.02
CA LYS A 51 -4.70 9.21 0.64
C LYS A 51 -4.00 8.37 1.71
N VAL A 52 -2.76 7.95 1.45
CA VAL A 52 -1.96 7.18 2.41
C VAL A 52 -1.56 8.08 3.58
N ASP A 53 -1.09 9.29 3.31
CA ASP A 53 -0.68 10.27 4.31
C ASP A 53 -1.85 10.64 5.22
N ALA A 54 -3.04 10.88 4.66
CA ALA A 54 -4.24 11.16 5.45
C ALA A 54 -4.59 10.02 6.42
N LYS A 55 -4.49 8.76 5.97
CA LYS A 55 -4.71 7.60 6.84
C LYS A 55 -3.63 7.44 7.90
N SER A 56 -2.37 7.67 7.53
CA SER A 56 -1.22 7.62 8.43
C SER A 56 -1.34 8.68 9.54
N THR A 57 -1.62 9.94 9.17
CA THR A 57 -1.83 11.02 10.13
C THR A 57 -2.99 10.74 11.07
N ALA A 58 -4.12 10.22 10.56
CA ALA A 58 -5.26 9.86 11.40
C ALA A 58 -4.91 8.74 12.39
N PHE A 59 -4.17 7.72 11.94
CA PHE A 59 -3.71 6.63 12.79
C PHE A 59 -2.74 7.11 13.88
N GLU A 60 -1.75 7.92 13.53
CA GLU A 60 -0.79 8.46 14.50
C GLU A 60 -1.45 9.39 15.51
N ALA A 61 -2.42 10.22 15.08
CA ALA A 61 -3.20 11.06 15.98
C ALA A 61 -4.02 10.21 16.97
N PHE A 62 -4.67 9.16 16.49
CA PHE A 62 -5.41 8.22 17.34
C PHE A 62 -4.47 7.50 18.33
N ARG A 63 -3.33 7.01 17.85
CA ARG A 63 -2.33 6.33 18.68
C ARG A 63 -1.80 7.25 19.78
N ALA A 64 -1.46 8.50 19.44
CA ALA A 64 -1.03 9.50 20.40
C ALA A 64 -2.10 9.81 21.46
N SER A 65 -3.38 9.75 21.11
CA SER A 65 -4.48 9.99 22.06
C SER A 65 -4.70 8.85 23.06
N ILE A 66 -4.38 7.61 22.66
CA ILE A 66 -4.63 6.40 23.47
C ILE A 66 -3.41 5.97 24.27
N GLU A 67 -2.19 6.23 23.80
CA GLU A 67 -0.95 5.83 24.50
C GLU A 67 -0.92 6.24 25.99
N PRO A 68 -1.28 7.48 26.40
CA PRO A 68 -1.31 7.83 27.82
C PRO A 68 -2.40 7.07 28.59
N GLN A 69 -3.60 6.92 28.00
CA GLN A 69 -4.71 6.19 28.62
C GLN A 69 -4.39 4.70 28.79
N ARG A 70 -3.65 4.11 27.84
CA ARG A 70 -3.26 2.71 27.87
C ARG A 70 -2.38 2.41 29.08
N ALA A 71 -1.40 3.26 29.36
CA ALA A 71 -0.52 3.09 30.53
C ALA A 71 -1.31 3.23 31.84
N GLU A 72 -2.18 4.22 31.94
CA GLU A 72 -3.03 4.45 33.12
C GLU A 72 -4.02 3.31 33.36
N MET A 73 -4.68 2.83 32.31
CA MET A 73 -5.61 1.69 32.38
C MET A 73 -4.88 0.42 32.79
N HIS A 74 -3.71 0.13 32.21
CA HIS A 74 -2.94 -1.05 32.55
C HIS A 74 -2.50 -1.03 34.02
N SER A 75 -1.96 0.10 34.48
CA SER A 75 -1.58 0.28 35.89
C SER A 75 -2.78 0.16 36.84
N THR A 76 -3.95 0.67 36.43
CA THR A 76 -5.17 0.58 37.23
C THR A 76 -5.68 -0.85 37.34
N ILE A 77 -5.71 -1.59 36.23
CA ILE A 77 -6.10 -3.01 36.22
C ILE A 77 -5.13 -3.82 37.08
N GLU A 78 -3.82 -3.64 36.89
CA GLU A 78 -2.80 -4.33 37.70
C GLU A 78 -3.01 -4.05 39.19
N ARG A 79 -3.28 -2.79 39.56
CA ARG A 79 -3.57 -2.43 40.95
C ARG A 79 -4.85 -3.05 41.51
N ILE A 80 -5.93 -3.11 40.71
CA ILE A 80 -7.21 -3.72 41.14
C ILE A 80 -7.04 -5.22 41.39
N TYR A 81 -6.27 -5.90 40.54
CA TYR A 81 -6.12 -7.36 40.58
C TYR A 81 -4.85 -7.85 41.30
N LYS A 82 -3.97 -6.95 41.76
CA LYS A 82 -2.67 -7.28 42.36
C LYS A 82 -2.77 -8.31 43.49
N ASP A 83 -3.77 -8.15 44.34
CA ASP A 83 -3.94 -8.96 45.55
C ASP A 83 -5.02 -10.04 45.39
N VAL A 84 -5.56 -10.23 44.18
CA VAL A 84 -6.54 -11.26 43.88
C VAL A 84 -5.83 -12.60 43.68
N GLN A 85 -6.00 -13.53 44.62
CA GLN A 85 -5.51 -14.90 44.45
C GLN A 85 -6.36 -15.62 43.41
N VAL A 86 -5.73 -16.01 42.30
CA VAL A 86 -6.36 -16.85 41.27
C VAL A 86 -6.21 -18.31 41.69
N PRO A 87 -7.31 -19.06 41.83
CA PRO A 87 -7.28 -20.49 42.10
C PRO A 87 -6.47 -21.27 41.06
N SER A 88 -5.73 -22.31 41.49
CA SER A 88 -4.84 -23.07 40.61
C SER A 88 -5.57 -23.94 39.58
N ASP A 89 -6.85 -24.23 39.80
CA ASP A 89 -7.76 -24.87 38.84
C ASP A 89 -8.18 -23.92 37.69
N CYS A 90 -8.03 -22.60 37.85
CA CYS A 90 -8.14 -21.62 36.78
C CYS A 90 -6.84 -21.44 35.96
N ALA A 91 -5.77 -22.16 36.29
CA ALA A 91 -4.53 -22.09 35.52
C ALA A 91 -4.75 -22.63 34.11
N LEU A 92 -4.31 -21.87 33.11
CA LEU A 92 -4.40 -22.28 31.71
C LEU A 92 -3.60 -23.57 31.51
N ARG A 93 -4.26 -24.62 31.00
CA ARG A 93 -3.58 -25.90 30.74
C ARG A 93 -2.52 -25.72 29.64
N PRO A 94 -1.38 -26.42 29.73
CA PRO A 94 -0.27 -26.24 28.79
C PRO A 94 -0.63 -26.53 27.32
N ASP A 95 -1.53 -27.48 27.09
CA ASP A 95 -2.07 -27.84 25.78
C ASP A 95 -2.88 -26.68 25.16
N ALA A 96 -3.77 -26.06 25.94
CA ALA A 96 -4.54 -24.90 25.51
C ALA A 96 -3.65 -23.68 25.21
N LEU A 97 -2.57 -23.50 25.98
CA LEU A 97 -1.60 -22.43 25.76
C LEU A 97 -0.87 -22.58 24.42
N GLY A 98 -0.51 -23.81 24.01
CA GLY A 98 0.09 -24.08 22.71
C GLY A 98 -0.85 -23.73 21.54
N VAL A 99 -2.13 -24.07 21.65
CA VAL A 99 -3.16 -23.73 20.65
C VAL A 99 -3.35 -22.21 20.55
N LEU A 100 -3.41 -21.52 21.70
CA LEU A 100 -3.54 -20.06 21.76
C LEU A 100 -2.35 -19.34 21.10
N GLU A 101 -1.13 -19.77 21.39
CA GLU A 101 0.06 -19.14 20.82
C GLU A 101 0.17 -19.39 19.30
N LEU A 102 -0.24 -20.58 18.83
CA LEU A 102 -0.34 -20.88 17.40
C LEU A 102 -1.43 -20.04 16.71
N ALA A 103 -2.59 -19.87 17.34
CA ALA A 103 -3.66 -19.02 16.81
C ALA A 103 -3.22 -17.55 16.73
N ARG A 104 -2.52 -17.07 17.77
CA ARG A 104 -1.93 -15.73 17.82
C ARG A 104 -0.90 -15.52 16.72
N SER A 105 0.02 -16.46 16.54
CA SER A 105 1.07 -16.36 15.51
C SER A 105 0.45 -16.30 14.10
N ARG A 106 -0.58 -17.12 13.84
CA ARG A 106 -1.33 -17.10 12.58
C ARG A 106 -2.08 -15.81 12.33
N ALA A 107 -2.78 -15.29 13.34
CA ALA A 107 -3.52 -14.01 13.21
C ALA A 107 -2.56 -12.85 12.90
N ASN A 108 -1.39 -12.82 13.54
CA ASN A 108 -0.36 -11.83 13.27
C ASN A 108 0.25 -12.01 11.87
N ALA A 109 0.53 -13.25 11.45
CA ALA A 109 1.03 -13.56 10.12
C ALA A 109 0.03 -13.13 9.02
N ALA A 110 -1.26 -13.44 9.20
CA ALA A 110 -2.32 -13.03 8.26
C ALA A 110 -2.45 -11.50 8.16
N THR A 111 -2.35 -10.80 9.29
CA THR A 111 -2.35 -9.32 9.31
C THR A 111 -1.12 -8.75 8.60
N GLY A 112 0.02 -9.44 8.67
CA GLY A 112 1.26 -9.12 7.94
C GLY A 112 1.32 -9.62 6.49
N GLY A 113 0.25 -10.24 5.97
CA GLY A 113 0.18 -10.75 4.59
C GLY A 113 0.91 -12.08 4.34
N GLN A 114 1.32 -12.79 5.39
CA GLN A 114 1.92 -14.12 5.29
C GLN A 114 0.81 -15.18 5.38
N SER A 115 0.72 -16.06 4.38
CA SER A 115 -0.19 -17.21 4.44
C SER A 115 0.39 -18.25 5.40
N GLY A 116 -0.24 -18.42 6.56
CA GLY A 116 0.25 -19.32 7.62
C GLY A 116 0.20 -20.79 7.24
N GLU A 117 1.10 -21.58 7.84
CA GLU A 117 1.23 -23.03 7.67
C GLU A 117 -0.04 -23.78 8.12
N PRO A 118 -0.46 -24.85 7.40
CA PRO A 118 -1.69 -25.58 7.68
C PRO A 118 -1.76 -26.13 9.11
N VAL A 119 -2.99 -26.28 9.60
CA VAL A 119 -3.30 -26.92 10.90
C VAL A 119 -2.79 -28.36 10.86
N PRO A 120 -1.93 -28.81 11.80
CA PRO A 120 -1.67 -30.23 11.98
C PRO A 120 -2.98 -30.92 12.36
N ASP A 121 -3.36 -31.96 11.61
CA ASP A 121 -4.53 -32.77 11.94
C ASP A 121 -4.38 -33.35 13.34
N ASP A 122 -5.46 -33.27 14.12
CA ASP A 122 -5.59 -33.82 15.46
C ASP A 122 -5.31 -35.33 15.40
N PRO A 123 -4.39 -35.92 16.21
CA PRO A 123 -4.21 -37.35 16.23
C PRO A 123 -5.51 -38.01 16.70
N ALA A 124 -6.09 -38.82 15.81
CA ALA A 124 -7.35 -39.53 15.96
C ALA A 124 -7.66 -39.93 17.42
N HIS A 125 -8.83 -39.51 17.90
CA HIS A 125 -9.41 -39.97 19.15
C HIS A 125 -9.61 -41.49 19.08
N PRO A 126 -9.04 -42.29 20.01
CA PRO A 126 -9.21 -43.73 20.03
C PRO A 126 -10.60 -44.09 20.60
N GLY A 127 -11.65 -43.73 19.86
CA GLY A 127 -13.05 -43.95 20.23
C GLY A 127 -13.92 -44.50 19.10
N ASP A 128 -13.52 -44.33 17.84
CA ASP A 128 -14.33 -44.78 16.70
C ASP A 128 -13.80 -46.10 16.14
N ARG A 129 -14.43 -47.21 16.60
CA ARG A 129 -14.62 -48.42 15.80
C ARG A 129 -16.10 -48.81 15.87
N PRO A 130 -16.67 -49.34 14.76
CA PRO A 130 -18.08 -49.70 14.68
C PRO A 130 -18.48 -50.81 15.64
#